data_AF-A0A0N8RKX4-F1
#
_entry.id   AF-A0A0N8RKX4-F1
#
_cell.length_a   1.000
_cell.length_b   1.000
_cell.length_c   1.000
_cell.angle_alpha   90.00
_cell.angle_beta   90.00
_cell.angle_gamma   90.00
#
_symmetry.space_group_name_H-M   'P 1'
#
loop_
_entity.id
_entity.type
_entity.pdbx_description
1 polymer ?
#
loop_
_entity_poly.entity_id
_entity_poly.type
_entity_poly.pdbx_seq_one_letter_code
_entity_poly.pdbx_strand_id
1 'polypeptide(L)'
;MLKAAPMGKLARSNEQKSLGPDRFTPSTVAVREHRTRERADRIIDQFVERFTEKDFFPEDGEDALFSLLVQLPDWPADLSIRIHNENDEVLAVFLKGSDESVVQDSIVLTQNVDAYIVPDNVQVADDEPLLRWVFSQLPAGSSVGMGGNFPGSSSDAGRIVTLRE
;
A
#
# COMPACT_ATOMS: atom_id res chain seq x y z
N MET A 1 -3.98 1.00 73.26
CA MET A 1 -4.85 1.70 72.28
C MET A 1 -5.29 0.70 71.24
N LEU A 2 -6.56 0.80 70.84
CA LEU A 2 -7.23 0.02 69.80
C LEU A 2 -6.49 0.10 68.44
N LYS A 3 -6.43 -1.01 67.70
CA LYS A 3 -7.31 -1.24 66.53
C LYS A 3 -7.10 -2.64 65.92
N ALA A 4 -8.21 -3.34 65.72
CA ALA A 4 -8.33 -4.59 64.98
C ALA A 4 -8.59 -4.33 63.49
N ALA A 5 -8.21 -5.29 62.63
CA ALA A 5 -8.85 -5.58 61.34
C ALA A 5 -8.54 -7.05 60.91
N PRO A 6 -9.40 -7.71 60.12
CA PRO A 6 -9.85 -9.08 60.38
C PRO A 6 -9.35 -10.17 59.41
N MET A 7 -9.65 -11.42 59.78
CA MET A 7 -9.45 -12.67 59.02
C MET A 7 -10.00 -12.61 57.58
N GLY A 8 -9.19 -13.02 56.60
CA GLY A 8 -9.60 -13.36 55.24
C GLY A 8 -9.10 -14.77 54.90
N LYS A 9 -10.03 -15.64 54.51
CA LYS A 9 -9.90 -17.10 54.39
C LYS A 9 -8.72 -17.55 53.52
N LEU A 10 -7.95 -18.52 54.02
CA LEU A 10 -7.12 -19.39 53.18
C LEU A 10 -8.03 -20.26 52.32
N ALA A 11 -8.33 -19.83 51.10
CA ALA A 11 -8.89 -20.69 50.07
C ALA A 11 -7.73 -21.29 49.27
N ARG A 12 -7.29 -22.49 49.66
CA ARG A 12 -6.60 -23.38 48.72
C ARG A 12 -7.63 -23.79 47.67
N SER A 13 -7.57 -23.20 46.49
CA SER A 13 -8.31 -23.72 45.34
C SER A 13 -7.45 -24.75 44.64
N ASN A 14 -7.70 -26.02 44.96
CA ASN A 14 -7.32 -27.17 44.15
C ASN A 14 -8.21 -27.18 42.90
N GLU A 15 -7.86 -26.40 41.87
CA GLU A 15 -8.35 -26.64 40.51
C GLU A 15 -7.24 -26.28 39.51
N GLN A 16 -6.16 -27.06 39.53
CA GLN A 16 -5.46 -27.36 38.28
C GLN A 16 -6.40 -28.21 37.43
N LYS A 17 -7.34 -27.52 36.78
CA LYS A 17 -8.17 -28.06 35.73
C LYS A 17 -7.21 -28.54 34.66
N SER A 18 -7.19 -29.85 34.46
CA SER A 18 -6.49 -30.55 33.40
C SER A 18 -6.89 -29.93 32.05
N LEU A 19 -6.16 -28.91 31.60
CA LEU A 19 -6.14 -28.50 30.22
C LEU A 19 -5.28 -29.56 29.53
N GLY A 20 -5.93 -30.53 28.86
CA GLY A 20 -5.29 -31.27 27.78
C GLY A 20 -4.67 -30.29 26.77
N PRO A 21 -3.74 -30.72 25.91
CA PRO A 21 -2.95 -29.80 25.08
C PRO A 21 -3.89 -28.81 24.41
N ASP A 22 -3.77 -27.54 24.82
CA ASP A 22 -4.68 -26.48 24.43
C ASP A 22 -4.59 -26.36 22.92
N ARG A 23 -5.55 -26.98 22.24
CA ARG A 23 -5.48 -27.17 20.79
C ARG A 23 -5.80 -25.81 20.20
N PHE A 24 -4.76 -25.07 19.83
CA PHE A 24 -4.89 -23.78 19.17
C PHE A 24 -5.74 -23.94 17.90
N THR A 25 -6.99 -23.51 17.97
CA THR A 25 -7.92 -23.46 16.84
C THR A 25 -8.15 -21.98 16.49
N PRO A 26 -7.34 -21.40 15.60
CA PRO A 26 -7.50 -20.00 15.22
C PRO A 26 -8.85 -19.80 14.53
N SER A 27 -9.44 -18.61 14.72
CA SER A 27 -10.67 -18.26 14.01
C SER A 27 -10.39 -18.15 12.50
N THR A 28 -11.43 -18.36 11.69
CA THR A 28 -11.33 -18.20 10.22
C THR A 28 -10.89 -16.79 9.82
N VAL A 29 -11.29 -15.78 10.60
CA VAL A 29 -10.87 -14.37 10.42
C VAL A 29 -9.38 -14.23 10.67
N ALA A 30 -8.86 -14.74 11.78
CA ALA A 30 -7.44 -14.66 12.11
C ALA A 30 -6.57 -15.37 11.06
N VAL A 31 -7.02 -16.52 10.54
CA VAL A 31 -6.32 -17.23 9.46
C VAL A 31 -6.31 -16.42 8.16
N ARG A 32 -7.43 -15.78 7.80
CA ARG A 32 -7.50 -14.92 6.60
C ARG A 32 -6.59 -13.72 6.72
N GLU A 33 -6.67 -13.01 7.84
CA GLU A 33 -5.86 -11.84 8.13
C GLU A 33 -4.36 -12.17 8.11
N HIS A 34 -3.96 -13.29 8.72
CA HIS A 34 -2.58 -13.76 8.69
C HIS A 34 -2.09 -14.01 7.26
N ARG A 35 -2.89 -14.70 6.43
CA ARG A 35 -2.53 -14.92 5.01
C ARG A 35 -2.45 -13.63 4.22
N THR A 36 -3.33 -12.66 4.49
CA THR A 36 -3.28 -11.34 3.86
C THR A 36 -1.98 -10.61 4.22
N ARG A 37 -1.56 -10.66 5.49
CA ARG A 37 -0.27 -10.10 5.92
C ARG A 37 0.91 -10.79 5.25
N GLU A 38 0.97 -12.12 5.30
CA GLU A 38 2.04 -12.89 4.65
C GLU A 38 2.12 -12.60 3.14
N ARG A 39 0.97 -12.41 2.50
CA ARG A 39 0.92 -12.02 1.09
C ARG A 39 1.48 -10.62 0.86
N ALA A 40 1.06 -9.64 1.66
CA ALA A 40 1.54 -8.28 1.57
C ALA A 40 3.06 -8.21 1.79
N ASP A 41 3.57 -8.91 2.80
CA ASP A 41 5.01 -8.98 3.10
C ASP A 41 5.79 -9.50 1.88
N ARG A 42 5.33 -10.61 1.26
CA ARG A 42 5.98 -11.15 0.05
C ARG A 42 5.95 -10.19 -1.15
N ILE A 43 4.90 -9.39 -1.30
CA ILE A 43 4.82 -8.42 -2.40
C ILE A 43 5.79 -7.27 -2.16
N ILE A 44 5.86 -6.79 -0.92
CA ILE A 44 6.80 -5.74 -0.51
C ILE A 44 8.25 -6.22 -0.69
N ASP A 45 8.58 -7.44 -0.27
CA ASP A 45 9.92 -8.01 -0.45
C ASP A 45 10.30 -8.08 -1.94
N GLN A 46 9.39 -8.50 -2.81
CA GLN A 46 9.63 -8.52 -4.25
C GLN A 46 9.86 -7.12 -4.83
N PHE A 47 9.12 -6.11 -4.36
CA PHE A 47 9.41 -4.73 -4.73
C PHE A 47 10.80 -4.31 -4.25
N VAL A 48 11.15 -4.55 -2.98
CA VAL A 48 12.48 -4.18 -2.46
C VAL A 48 13.61 -4.82 -3.27
N GLU A 49 13.47 -6.08 -3.67
CA GLU A 49 14.51 -6.82 -4.39
C GLU A 49 14.60 -6.46 -5.87
N ARG A 50 13.47 -6.19 -6.52
CA ARG A 50 13.36 -6.17 -7.98
C ARG A 50 12.73 -4.91 -8.53
N PHE A 51 12.44 -3.91 -7.71
CA PHE A 51 11.85 -2.65 -8.20
C PHE A 51 12.75 -1.93 -9.19
N THR A 52 14.07 -2.12 -9.14
CA THR A 52 14.99 -1.57 -10.15
C THR A 52 14.87 -2.24 -11.52
N GLU A 53 14.25 -3.43 -11.59
CA GLU A 53 13.99 -4.11 -12.85
C GLU A 53 12.85 -3.40 -13.59
N LYS A 54 13.15 -3.01 -14.82
CA LYS A 54 12.18 -2.39 -15.71
C LYS A 54 10.99 -3.33 -15.94
N ASP A 55 9.79 -2.78 -15.89
CA ASP A 55 8.51 -3.49 -16.12
C ASP A 55 8.21 -4.61 -15.11
N PHE A 56 9.01 -4.75 -14.05
CA PHE A 56 8.70 -5.71 -13.01
C PHE A 56 7.62 -5.16 -12.06
N PHE A 57 6.51 -5.89 -11.98
CA PHE A 57 5.47 -5.76 -10.98
C PHE A 57 5.11 -7.15 -10.45
N PRO A 58 5.07 -7.36 -9.12
CA PRO A 58 4.56 -8.60 -8.54
C PRO A 58 3.11 -8.86 -8.96
N GLU A 59 2.72 -10.13 -9.07
CA GLU A 59 1.32 -10.52 -9.32
C GLU A 59 0.40 -10.00 -8.21
N ASP A 60 -0.68 -9.30 -8.59
CA ASP A 60 -1.59 -8.55 -7.72
C ASP A 60 -0.86 -7.52 -6.82
N GLY A 61 0.24 -6.95 -7.33
CA GLY A 61 1.12 -6.03 -6.61
C GLY A 61 0.84 -4.53 -6.86
N GLU A 62 -0.13 -4.18 -7.69
CA GLU A 62 -0.39 -2.80 -8.12
C GLU A 62 -0.86 -1.92 -6.95
N ASP A 63 -1.73 -2.44 -6.08
CA ASP A 63 -2.15 -1.72 -4.87
C ASP A 63 -0.98 -1.43 -3.94
N ALA A 64 -0.03 -2.37 -3.85
CA ALA A 64 1.18 -2.19 -3.07
C ALA A 64 2.11 -1.15 -3.73
N LEU A 65 2.21 -1.14 -5.06
CA LEU A 65 2.92 -0.09 -5.79
C LEU A 65 2.35 1.30 -5.45
N PHE A 66 1.04 1.50 -5.60
CA PHE A 66 0.42 2.80 -5.33
C PHE A 66 0.59 3.20 -3.86
N SER A 67 0.44 2.24 -2.95
CA SER A 67 0.70 2.44 -1.53
C SER A 67 2.13 2.89 -1.26
N LEU A 68 3.13 2.37 -1.98
CA LEU A 68 4.53 2.78 -1.84
C LEU A 68 4.79 4.16 -2.48
N LEU A 69 4.21 4.42 -3.66
CA LEU A 69 4.38 5.70 -4.38
C LEU A 69 3.92 6.89 -3.53
N VAL A 70 2.73 6.80 -2.90
CA VAL A 70 2.20 7.89 -2.07
C VAL A 70 3.01 8.14 -0.79
N GLN A 71 3.88 7.20 -0.42
CA GLN A 71 4.79 7.33 0.74
C GLN A 71 6.16 7.91 0.36
N LEU A 72 6.42 8.16 -0.93
CA LEU A 72 7.67 8.81 -1.33
C LEU A 72 7.82 10.16 -0.61
N PRO A 73 9.05 10.53 -0.18
CA PRO A 73 9.28 11.81 0.49
C PRO A 73 8.76 13.00 -0.32
N ASP A 74 9.01 12.97 -1.63
CA ASP A 74 8.63 14.00 -2.59
C ASP A 74 7.18 13.90 -3.11
N TRP A 75 6.41 12.89 -2.67
CA TRP A 75 5.01 12.79 -3.05
C TRP A 75 4.21 13.97 -2.46
N PRO A 76 3.43 14.71 -3.26
CA PRO A 76 2.62 15.83 -2.77
C PRO A 76 1.58 15.36 -1.74
N ALA A 77 1.47 16.08 -0.61
CA ALA A 77 0.58 15.68 0.49
C ALA A 77 -0.92 15.83 0.15
N ASP A 78 -1.23 16.66 -0.82
CA ASP A 78 -2.56 16.99 -1.33
C ASP A 78 -2.96 16.17 -2.57
N LEU A 79 -2.12 15.21 -3.00
CA LEU A 79 -2.36 14.37 -4.17
C LEU A 79 -2.68 12.93 -3.77
N SER A 80 -3.81 12.42 -4.28
CA SER A 80 -4.22 11.02 -4.14
C SER A 80 -4.10 10.24 -5.46
N ILE A 81 -4.05 8.91 -5.36
CA ILE A 81 -4.30 7.99 -6.48
C ILE A 81 -5.66 7.34 -6.23
N ARG A 82 -6.57 7.41 -7.20
CA ARG A 82 -7.91 6.83 -7.12
C ARG A 82 -8.07 5.79 -8.21
N ILE A 83 -8.48 4.59 -7.81
CA ILE A 83 -8.78 3.48 -8.73
C ILE A 83 -10.27 3.42 -8.90
N HIS A 84 -10.75 3.55 -10.12
CA HIS A 84 -12.16 3.50 -10.49
C HIS A 84 -12.45 2.25 -11.31
N ASN A 85 -13.67 1.72 -11.24
CA ASN A 85 -14.13 0.76 -12.24
C ASN A 85 -14.65 1.46 -13.50
N GLU A 86 -15.08 0.69 -14.51
CA GLU A 86 -15.64 1.24 -15.76
C GLU A 86 -16.91 2.08 -15.57
N ASN A 87 -17.60 1.95 -14.43
CA ASN A 87 -18.79 2.72 -14.09
C ASN A 87 -18.46 3.98 -13.25
N ASP A 88 -17.18 4.36 -13.17
CA ASP A 88 -16.69 5.50 -12.38
C ASP A 88 -16.88 5.34 -10.85
N GLU A 89 -17.05 4.10 -10.37
CA GLU A 89 -17.09 3.80 -8.94
C GLU A 89 -15.68 3.65 -8.37
N VAL A 90 -15.41 4.31 -7.24
CA VAL A 90 -14.13 4.24 -6.55
C VAL A 90 -13.94 2.85 -5.91
N LEU A 91 -12.96 2.10 -6.42
CA LEU A 91 -12.52 0.81 -5.87
C LEU A 91 -11.48 0.99 -4.75
N ALA A 92 -10.56 1.94 -4.91
CA ALA A 92 -9.50 2.20 -3.94
C ALA A 92 -9.04 3.67 -3.98
N VAL A 93 -8.54 4.15 -2.84
CA VAL A 93 -7.91 5.48 -2.69
C VAL A 93 -6.60 5.32 -1.93
N PHE A 94 -5.51 5.80 -2.52
CA PHE A 94 -4.19 5.86 -1.91
C PHE A 94 -3.82 7.33 -1.70
N LEU A 95 -3.43 7.69 -0.48
CA LEU A 95 -3.04 9.05 -0.14
C LEU A 95 -1.87 9.04 0.86
N LYS A 96 -1.14 10.14 0.90
CA LYS A 96 -0.05 10.31 1.87
C LYS A 96 -0.63 10.58 3.25
N GLY A 97 -0.40 9.66 4.19
CA GLY A 97 -1.02 9.70 5.50
C GLY A 97 -2.45 9.16 5.49
N SER A 98 -3.33 9.74 6.31
CA SER A 98 -4.70 9.23 6.50
C SER A 98 -5.79 10.30 6.46
N ASP A 99 -5.43 11.57 6.22
CA ASP A 99 -6.37 12.69 6.24
C ASP A 99 -6.81 13.05 4.81
N GLU A 100 -7.98 12.56 4.42
CA GLU A 100 -8.55 12.84 3.09
C GLU A 100 -8.94 14.33 2.93
N SER A 101 -9.12 15.08 4.02
CA SER A 101 -9.49 16.51 3.92
C SER A 101 -8.39 17.40 3.36
N VAL A 102 -7.14 16.91 3.35
CA VAL A 102 -5.97 17.58 2.78
C VAL A 102 -5.88 17.38 1.26
N VAL A 103 -6.54 16.34 0.73
CA VAL A 103 -6.48 16.00 -0.70
C VAL A 103 -7.23 17.05 -1.52
N GLN A 104 -6.54 17.63 -2.50
CA GLN A 104 -7.10 18.61 -3.44
C GLN A 104 -7.14 18.07 -4.87
N ASP A 105 -6.17 17.22 -5.23
CA ASP A 105 -6.02 16.65 -6.56
C ASP A 105 -5.99 15.11 -6.52
N SER A 106 -6.28 14.49 -7.66
CA SER A 106 -6.21 13.03 -7.82
C SER A 106 -5.70 12.60 -9.18
N ILE A 107 -4.82 11.61 -9.17
CA ILE A 107 -4.51 10.75 -10.31
C ILE A 107 -5.62 9.71 -10.39
N VAL A 108 -6.29 9.58 -11.53
CA VAL A 108 -7.38 8.62 -11.72
C VAL A 108 -6.91 7.50 -12.64
N LEU A 109 -7.09 6.26 -12.19
CA LEU A 109 -6.82 5.05 -12.95
C LEU A 109 -8.10 4.22 -13.03
N THR A 110 -8.48 3.79 -14.23
CA THR A 110 -9.63 2.91 -14.45
C THR A 110 -9.16 1.45 -14.56
N GLN A 111 -9.83 0.56 -13.83
CA GLN A 111 -9.62 -0.88 -13.85
C GLN A 111 -10.84 -1.60 -14.42
N ASN A 112 -10.60 -2.55 -15.32
CA ASN A 112 -11.59 -3.50 -15.85
C ASN A 112 -11.13 -4.92 -15.52
N VAL A 113 -11.96 -5.61 -14.72
CA VAL A 113 -11.81 -6.99 -14.27
C VAL A 113 -10.43 -7.25 -13.66
N ASP A 114 -9.41 -7.48 -14.49
CA ASP A 114 -8.04 -7.80 -14.07
C ASP A 114 -6.97 -6.84 -14.66
N ALA A 115 -7.35 -5.78 -15.37
CA ALA A 115 -6.41 -4.90 -16.06
C ALA A 115 -6.75 -3.41 -15.95
N TYR A 116 -5.72 -2.57 -15.95
CA TYR A 116 -5.86 -1.12 -16.01
C TYR A 116 -6.06 -0.65 -17.45
N ILE A 117 -7.09 0.17 -17.69
CA ILE A 117 -7.43 0.70 -19.02
C ILE A 117 -6.83 2.08 -19.18
N VAL A 118 -5.88 2.22 -20.11
CA VAL A 118 -5.36 3.55 -20.45
C VAL A 118 -6.38 4.32 -21.31
N PRO A 119 -6.71 5.59 -20.98
CA PRO A 119 -7.59 6.42 -21.79
C PRO A 119 -7.05 6.62 -23.21
N ASP A 120 -7.95 6.69 -24.20
CA ASP A 120 -7.62 6.79 -25.64
C ASP A 120 -6.67 7.94 -26.03
N ASN A 121 -6.52 8.95 -25.17
CA ASN A 121 -5.69 10.13 -25.41
C ASN A 121 -4.24 10.01 -24.88
N VAL A 122 -3.88 8.93 -24.21
CA VAL A 122 -2.52 8.70 -23.69
C VAL A 122 -1.77 7.75 -24.61
N GLN A 123 -0.71 8.25 -25.24
CA GLN A 123 0.24 7.42 -25.98
C GLN A 123 1.03 6.55 -24.99
N VAL A 124 0.63 5.29 -24.85
CA VAL A 124 1.37 4.29 -24.07
C VAL A 124 2.58 3.88 -24.89
N ALA A 125 3.78 4.24 -24.42
CA ALA A 125 4.99 3.60 -24.91
C ALA A 125 5.00 2.15 -24.39
N ASP A 126 5.65 1.24 -25.13
CA ASP A 126 5.68 -0.20 -24.80
C ASP A 126 6.31 -0.52 -23.43
N ASP A 127 6.96 0.46 -22.81
CA ASP A 127 7.73 0.35 -21.58
C ASP A 127 7.08 1.16 -20.43
N GLU A 128 6.95 0.53 -19.27
CA GLU A 128 6.47 1.05 -17.98
C GLU A 128 5.05 1.67 -18.03
N PRO A 129 4.05 0.99 -18.62
CA PRO A 129 2.76 1.61 -18.95
C PRO A 129 2.03 2.19 -17.73
N LEU A 130 2.04 1.47 -16.60
CA LEU A 130 1.35 1.90 -15.38
C LEU A 130 2.01 3.12 -14.74
N LEU A 131 3.35 3.09 -14.60
CA LEU A 131 4.09 4.23 -14.07
C LEU A 131 4.02 5.43 -15.00
N ARG A 132 4.09 5.24 -16.32
CA ARG A 132 3.91 6.33 -17.29
C ARG A 132 2.57 7.01 -17.13
N TRP A 133 1.52 6.24 -16.92
CA TRP A 133 0.19 6.81 -16.75
C TRP A 133 0.09 7.62 -15.45
N VAL A 134 0.63 7.10 -14.33
CA VAL A 134 0.72 7.87 -13.08
C VAL A 134 1.52 9.15 -13.29
N PHE A 135 2.70 9.08 -13.90
CA PHE A 135 3.60 10.22 -14.06
C PHE A 135 3.04 11.29 -15.00
N SER A 136 2.31 10.89 -16.05
CA SER A 136 1.64 11.84 -16.97
C SER A 136 0.56 12.68 -16.32
N GLN A 137 0.03 12.26 -15.16
CA GLN A 137 -1.01 12.94 -14.40
C GLN A 137 -0.46 13.72 -13.20
N LEU A 138 0.85 13.68 -12.97
CA LEU A 138 1.44 14.41 -11.86
C LEU A 138 1.22 15.93 -12.03
N PRO A 139 0.86 16.66 -10.96
CA PRO A 139 0.70 18.10 -11.02
C PRO A 139 1.94 18.81 -11.55
N ALA A 140 1.71 19.93 -12.25
CA ALA A 140 2.79 20.80 -12.72
C ALA A 140 3.64 21.27 -11.53
N GLY A 141 4.94 20.98 -11.56
CA GLY A 141 5.88 21.31 -10.47
C GLY A 141 6.12 20.19 -9.44
N SER A 142 5.50 19.01 -9.61
CA SER A 142 5.84 17.82 -8.82
C SER A 142 7.32 17.47 -8.91
N SER A 143 7.97 17.24 -7.76
CA SER A 143 9.37 16.81 -7.66
C SER A 143 9.56 15.29 -7.68
N VAL A 144 8.47 14.51 -7.75
CA VAL A 144 8.53 13.03 -7.75
C VAL A 144 9.39 12.53 -8.91
N GLY A 145 10.39 11.69 -8.64
CA GLY A 145 11.31 11.17 -9.66
C GLY A 145 12.19 12.23 -10.32
N MET A 146 12.34 13.42 -9.74
CA MET A 146 13.33 14.40 -10.22
C MET A 146 14.71 14.11 -9.62
N GLY A 147 15.76 14.63 -10.26
CA GLY A 147 17.15 14.54 -9.74
C GLY A 147 18.09 13.65 -10.55
N GLY A 148 17.58 12.94 -11.57
CA GLY A 148 18.40 12.17 -12.49
C GLY A 148 19.41 13.04 -13.26
N ASN A 149 20.67 12.59 -13.32
CA ASN A 149 21.76 13.29 -14.00
C ASN A 149 22.04 12.73 -15.41
N PHE A 150 21.01 12.72 -16.26
CA PHE A 150 21.10 12.23 -17.64
C PHE A 150 20.16 13.02 -18.58
N PRO A 151 20.44 13.06 -19.89
CA PRO A 151 19.58 13.76 -20.85
C PRO A 151 18.13 13.24 -20.82
N GLY A 152 17.17 14.15 -20.65
CA GLY A 152 15.75 13.81 -20.59
C GLY A 152 15.23 13.39 -19.21
N SER A 153 16.02 13.52 -18.14
CA SER A 153 15.61 13.17 -16.77
C SER A 153 14.38 13.93 -16.25
N SER A 154 14.05 15.09 -16.84
CA SER A 154 12.83 15.85 -16.51
C SER A 154 11.57 15.42 -17.26
N SER A 155 11.67 14.51 -18.23
CA SER A 155 10.51 13.92 -18.92
C SER A 155 9.87 12.83 -18.06
N ASP A 156 8.60 12.48 -18.28
CA ASP A 156 7.95 11.40 -17.53
C ASP A 156 8.75 10.09 -17.57
N ALA A 157 9.27 9.73 -18.74
CA ALA A 157 10.13 8.55 -18.90
C ALA A 157 11.43 8.65 -18.10
N GLY A 158 12.09 9.82 -18.11
CA GLY A 158 13.30 10.05 -17.31
C GLY A 158 13.04 10.08 -15.81
N ARG A 159 11.87 10.58 -15.39
CA ARG A 159 11.48 10.59 -13.98
C ARG A 159 11.18 9.17 -13.48
N ILE A 160 10.64 8.31 -14.33
CA ILE A 160 10.46 6.87 -14.04
C ILE A 160 11.81 6.16 -13.91
N VAL A 161 12.76 6.44 -14.81
CA VAL A 161 14.13 5.92 -14.67
C VAL A 161 14.74 6.34 -13.33
N THR A 162 14.60 7.61 -12.95
CA THR A 162 15.10 8.11 -11.67
C THR A 162 14.38 7.48 -10.47
N LEU A 163 13.08 7.18 -10.57
CA LEU A 163 12.33 6.50 -9.52
C LEU A 163 12.82 5.05 -9.31
N ARG A 164 13.20 4.37 -10.40
CA ARG A 164 13.65 2.98 -10.40
C ARG A 164 15.10 2.81 -9.92
N GLU A 165 15.88 3.89 -9.77
CA GLU A 165 17.29 3.89 -9.31
C GLU A 165 17.43 4.27 -7.82
#